data_AF-A0A6H9GC16-F1
#
_entry.id   AF-A0A6H9GC16-F1
#
_cell.length_a   1.000
_cell.length_b   1.000
_cell.length_c   1.000
_cell.angle_alpha   90.00
_cell.angle_beta   90.00
_cell.angle_gamma   90.00
#
_symmetry.space_group_name_H-M   'P 1'
#
loop_
_entity.id
_entity.type
_entity.pdbx_description
1 polymer ?
#
loop_
_entity_poly.entity_id
_entity_poly.type
_entity_poly.pdbx_seq_one_letter_code
_entity_poly.pdbx_strand_id
1 'polypeptide(L)'
;MNQPYLNLIEQLVIAEVQEQLSNLPACFRKYRSEIKIDRVMNNAIELLPRSFKTLAEKYHDPHTRRLRIRIAVERAITDMLDDLKFYYVAQTEVEDEENIPTELYAKK
;
A
#
# COMPACT_ATOMS: atom_id res chain seq x y z
N MET A 1 -23.15 7.72 13.20
CA MET A 1 -21.74 7.47 13.52
C MET A 1 -20.97 8.71 13.12
N ASN A 2 -20.29 9.37 14.06
CA ASN A 2 -19.49 10.56 13.77
C ASN A 2 -18.23 10.09 13.02
N GLN A 3 -18.10 10.43 11.74
CA GLN A 3 -16.82 10.25 11.04
C GLN A 3 -15.77 11.09 11.77
N PRO A 4 -14.59 10.54 12.10
CA PRO A 4 -13.53 11.34 12.69
C PRO A 4 -13.19 12.48 11.72
N TYR A 5 -13.16 13.71 12.24
CA TYR A 5 -12.83 14.87 11.44
C TYR A 5 -11.35 14.78 11.03
N LEU A 6 -11.10 14.45 9.77
CA LEU A 6 -9.74 14.37 9.23
C LEU A 6 -9.13 15.78 9.21
N ASN A 7 -7.90 15.92 9.71
CA ASN A 7 -7.15 17.16 9.57
C ASN A 7 -6.73 17.38 8.09
N LEU A 8 -6.27 18.59 7.76
CA LEU A 8 -5.90 18.93 6.38
C LEU A 8 -4.89 17.95 5.76
N ILE A 9 -3.89 17.51 6.53
CA ILE A 9 -2.86 16.59 6.03
C ILE A 9 -3.46 15.22 5.74
N GLU A 10 -4.30 14.71 6.63
CA GLU A 10 -5.03 13.47 6.45
C GLU A 10 -5.92 13.50 5.20
N GLN A 11 -6.63 14.61 4.98
CA GLN A 11 -7.46 14.81 3.78
C GLN A 11 -6.62 14.84 2.49
N LEU A 12 -5.45 15.48 2.51
CA LEU A 12 -4.57 15.52 1.35
C LEU A 12 -3.93 14.15 1.08
N VAL A 13 -3.54 13.43 2.13
CA VAL A 13 -2.97 12.09 2.00
C VAL A 13 -4.01 11.12 1.43
N ILE A 14 -5.24 11.10 1.95
CA ILE A 14 -6.25 10.16 1.45
C ILE A 14 -6.62 10.43 -0.02
N ALA A 15 -6.68 11.71 -0.42
CA ALA A 15 -6.91 12.07 -1.82
C ALA A 15 -5.78 11.56 -2.74
N GLU A 16 -4.52 11.74 -2.33
CA GLU A 16 -3.36 11.24 -3.07
C GLU A 16 -3.33 9.70 -3.13
N VAL A 17 -3.68 9.02 -2.03
CA VAL A 17 -3.82 7.55 -2.01
C VAL A 17 -4.84 7.09 -3.05
N GLN A 18 -6.01 7.72 -3.09
CA GLN A 18 -7.06 7.37 -4.05
C GLN A 18 -6.63 7.63 -5.50
N GLU A 19 -5.93 8.74 -5.76
CA GLU A 19 -5.38 9.08 -7.08
C GLU A 19 -4.37 8.03 -7.54
N GLN A 20 -3.36 7.73 -6.73
CA GLN A 20 -2.31 6.78 -7.09
C GLN A 20 -2.84 5.35 -7.23
N LEU A 21 -3.74 4.90 -6.34
CA LEU A 21 -4.36 3.57 -6.45
C LEU A 21 -5.21 3.42 -7.71
N SER A 22 -5.84 4.50 -8.18
CA SER A 22 -6.59 4.50 -9.44
C SER A 22 -5.67 4.43 -10.67
N ASN A 23 -4.44 4.92 -10.52
CA ASN A 23 -3.40 4.96 -11.56
C ASN A 23 -2.40 3.80 -11.47
N LEU A 24 -2.72 2.74 -10.71
CA LEU A 24 -1.82 1.58 -10.60
C LEU A 24 -1.51 0.93 -11.96
N PRO A 25 -0.25 0.48 -12.16
CA PRO A 25 0.11 -0.33 -13.31
C PRO A 25 -0.76 -1.58 -13.43
N ALA A 26 -1.01 -2.03 -14.66
CA ALA A 26 -1.91 -3.14 -14.94
C ALA A 26 -1.57 -4.43 -14.17
N CYS A 27 -0.27 -4.73 -14.00
CA CYS A 27 0.21 -5.89 -13.26
C CYS A 27 -0.18 -5.91 -11.76
N PHE A 28 -0.43 -4.74 -11.16
CA PHE A 28 -0.81 -4.62 -9.76
C PHE A 28 -2.31 -4.44 -9.52
N ARG A 29 -3.11 -4.21 -10.58
CA ARG A 29 -4.56 -4.00 -10.43
C ARG A 29 -5.29 -5.18 -9.77
N LYS A 30 -4.78 -6.40 -9.95
CA LYS A 30 -5.34 -7.61 -9.31
C LYS A 30 -5.31 -7.56 -7.78
N TYR A 31 -4.38 -6.80 -7.20
CA TYR A 31 -4.23 -6.64 -5.75
C TYR A 31 -5.04 -5.48 -5.18
N ARG A 32 -5.68 -4.67 -6.03
CA ARG A 32 -6.34 -3.43 -5.60
C ARG A 32 -7.42 -3.67 -4.54
N SER A 33 -8.15 -4.77 -4.62
CA SER A 33 -9.19 -5.15 -3.65
C SER A 33 -8.64 -5.48 -2.27
N GLU A 34 -7.35 -5.83 -2.17
CA GLU A 34 -6.69 -6.22 -0.92
C GLU A 34 -6.03 -5.03 -0.22
N ILE A 35 -5.76 -3.97 -0.97
CA ILE A 35 -5.16 -2.74 -0.44
C ILE A 35 -6.20 -2.01 0.42
N LYS A 36 -5.92 -1.96 1.73
CA LYS A 36 -6.71 -1.19 2.69
C LYS A 36 -6.26 0.27 2.68
N ILE A 37 -7.11 1.17 2.20
CA ILE A 37 -6.82 2.62 2.11
C ILE A 37 -6.34 3.18 3.46
N ASP A 38 -7.03 2.84 4.56
CA ASP A 38 -6.65 3.32 5.90
C ASP A 38 -5.24 2.89 6.31
N ARG A 39 -4.82 1.68 5.92
CA ARG A 39 -3.46 1.18 6.20
C ARG A 39 -2.42 1.96 5.40
N VAL A 40 -2.67 2.17 4.11
CA VAL A 40 -1.77 2.97 3.25
C VAL A 40 -1.67 4.40 3.76
N MET A 41 -2.81 5.00 4.14
CA MET A 41 -2.86 6.36 4.70
C MET A 41 -2.04 6.46 5.98
N ASN A 42 -2.21 5.54 6.94
CA ASN A 42 -1.46 5.55 8.18
C ASN A 42 0.05 5.39 7.93
N ASN A 43 0.45 4.45 7.08
CA ASN A 43 1.86 4.26 6.70
C ASN A 43 2.44 5.52 6.03
N ALA A 44 1.70 6.13 5.11
CA ALA A 44 2.13 7.37 4.44
C ALA A 44 2.28 8.52 5.44
N ILE A 45 1.36 8.66 6.40
CA ILE A 45 1.47 9.63 7.48
C ILE A 45 2.72 9.34 8.29
N GLU A 46 2.99 8.10 8.69
CA GLU A 46 4.20 7.74 9.45
C GLU A 46 5.49 8.18 8.76
N LEU A 47 5.58 8.00 7.43
CA LEU A 47 6.73 8.41 6.61
C LEU A 47 6.92 9.92 6.51
N LEU A 48 5.88 10.73 6.75
CA LEU A 48 6.01 12.18 6.72
C LEU A 48 6.84 12.69 7.91
N PRO A 49 7.76 13.66 7.69
CA PRO A 49 8.53 14.26 8.77
C PRO A 49 7.63 14.86 9.85
N ARG A 50 8.04 14.79 11.12
CA ARG A 50 7.24 15.35 12.23
C ARG A 50 6.95 16.85 12.04
N SER A 51 7.93 17.61 11.56
CA SER A 51 7.76 19.02 11.24
C SER A 51 6.66 19.23 10.19
N PHE A 52 6.53 18.34 9.22
CA PHE A 52 5.46 18.40 8.25
C PHE A 52 4.09 18.28 8.93
N LYS A 53 3.91 17.29 9.81
CA LYS A 53 2.63 17.05 10.49
C LYS A 53 2.17 18.24 11.35
N THR A 54 3.13 18.92 11.99
CA THR A 54 2.82 20.00 12.94
C THR A 54 2.90 21.41 12.36
N LEU A 55 3.66 21.61 11.27
CA LEU A 55 3.98 22.93 10.72
C LEU A 55 3.56 23.10 9.26
N ALA A 56 2.94 22.10 8.63
CA ALA A 56 2.66 22.11 7.18
C ALA A 56 1.75 23.22 6.70
N GLU A 57 0.83 23.73 7.52
CA GLU A 57 0.00 24.87 7.12
C GLU A 57 0.79 26.18 7.12
N LYS A 58 1.73 26.32 8.04
CA LYS A 58 2.41 27.60 8.31
C LYS A 58 3.73 27.77 7.56
N TYR A 59 4.46 26.67 7.31
CA TYR A 59 5.86 26.75 6.83
C TYR A 59 6.13 25.96 5.54
N HIS A 60 5.12 25.29 4.98
CA HIS A 60 5.27 24.59 3.70
C HIS A 60 4.39 25.23 2.66
N ASP A 61 5.01 25.65 1.55
CA ASP A 61 4.26 26.06 0.38
C ASP A 61 3.44 24.86 -0.15
N PRO A 62 2.31 25.12 -0.85
CA PRO A 62 1.44 24.05 -1.34
C PRO A 62 2.14 23.03 -2.22
N HIS A 63 3.18 23.43 -2.97
CA HIS A 63 3.86 22.54 -3.90
C HIS A 63 4.78 21.57 -3.18
N THR A 64 5.60 22.07 -2.24
CA THR A 64 6.43 21.22 -1.36
C THR A 64 5.57 20.27 -0.54
N ARG A 65 4.41 20.75 -0.05
CA ARG A 65 3.45 19.91 0.66
C ARG A 65 2.96 18.76 -0.20
N ARG A 66 2.46 19.06 -1.39
CA ARG A 66 1.97 18.04 -2.33
C ARG A 66 3.06 17.03 -2.70
N LEU A 67 4.27 17.50 -3.02
CA LEU A 67 5.37 16.63 -3.41
C LEU A 67 5.75 15.63 -2.30
N ARG A 68 5.83 16.08 -1.05
CA ARG A 68 6.16 15.20 0.08
C ARG A 68 5.07 14.16 0.34
N ILE A 69 3.81 14.55 0.25
CA ILE A 69 2.68 13.62 0.38
C ILE A 69 2.72 12.58 -0.73
N ARG A 70 2.93 13.00 -1.98
CA ARG A 70 3.03 12.11 -3.14
C ARG A 70 4.12 11.04 -2.96
N ILE A 71 5.32 11.45 -2.54
CA ILE A 71 6.44 10.54 -2.29
C ILE A 71 6.14 9.58 -1.13
N ALA A 72 5.53 10.06 -0.05
CA ALA A 72 5.19 9.23 1.10
C ALA A 72 4.13 8.18 0.74
N VAL A 73 3.11 8.58 -0.02
CA VAL A 73 2.05 7.68 -0.51
C VAL A 73 2.61 6.65 -1.48
N GLU A 74 3.46 7.07 -2.42
CA GLU A 74 4.09 6.16 -3.39
C GLU A 74 4.90 5.07 -2.67
N ARG A 75 5.68 5.44 -1.66
CA ARG A 75 6.42 4.48 -0.83
C ARG A 75 5.50 3.54 -0.07
N ALA A 76 4.48 4.06 0.60
CA ALA A 76 3.53 3.23 1.36
C ALA A 76 2.75 2.24 0.47
N ILE A 77 2.41 2.65 -0.76
CA ILE A 77 1.78 1.74 -1.75
C ILE A 77 2.79 0.71 -2.22
N THR A 78 4.04 1.11 -2.51
CA THR A 78 5.09 0.20 -2.97
C THR A 78 5.36 -0.88 -1.94
N ASP A 79 5.57 -0.51 -0.67
CA ASP A 79 5.80 -1.45 0.43
C ASP A 79 4.64 -2.45 0.54
N MET A 80 3.40 -1.98 0.38
CA MET A 80 2.22 -2.84 0.45
C MET A 80 2.09 -3.79 -0.75
N LEU A 81 2.45 -3.32 -1.95
CA LEU A 81 2.46 -4.16 -3.15
C LEU A 81 3.57 -5.20 -3.09
N ASP A 82 4.72 -4.86 -2.51
CA ASP A 82 5.81 -5.81 -2.30
C ASP A 82 5.38 -6.90 -1.31
N ASP A 83 4.79 -6.52 -0.16
CA ASP A 83 4.21 -7.47 0.81
C ASP A 83 3.23 -8.44 0.14
N LEU A 84 2.30 -7.91 -0.69
CA LEU A 84 1.30 -8.72 -1.39
C LEU A 84 1.95 -9.61 -2.45
N LYS A 85 2.92 -9.10 -3.22
CA LYS A 85 3.63 -9.88 -4.22
C LYS A 85 4.37 -11.05 -3.57
N PHE A 86 5.06 -10.83 -2.46
CA PHE A 86 5.70 -11.90 -1.69
C PHE A 86 4.69 -12.93 -1.20
N TYR A 87 3.56 -12.50 -0.63
CA TYR A 87 2.51 -13.40 -0.16
C TYR A 87 1.98 -14.32 -1.28
N TYR A 88 1.68 -13.75 -2.45
CA TYR A 88 1.14 -14.53 -3.56
C TYR A 88 2.17 -15.44 -4.25
N VAL A 89 3.44 -15.03 -4.35
CA VAL A 89 4.51 -15.90 -4.86
C VAL A 89 4.74 -17.08 -3.92
N ALA A 90 4.74 -16.84 -2.61
CA ALA A 90 4.88 -17.90 -1.62
C ALA A 90 3.72 -18.90 -1.68
N GLN A 91 2.49 -18.46 -1.97
CA GLN A 91 1.36 -19.39 -2.16
C GLN A 91 1.52 -20.28 -3.39
N THR A 92 1.99 -19.73 -4.52
CA THR A 92 2.20 -20.52 -5.74
C THR A 92 3.32 -21.55 -5.60
N GLU A 93 4.35 -21.27 -4.81
CA GLU A 93 5.45 -22.21 -4.57
C GLU A 93 5.06 -23.36 -3.62
N VAL A 94 4.07 -23.14 -2.74
CA VAL A 94 3.58 -24.17 -1.80
C VAL A 94 2.55 -25.10 -2.46
N GLU A 95 1.78 -24.63 -3.43
CA GLU A 95 0.83 -25.48 -4.18
C GLU A 95 1.53 -26.55 -5.05
N ASP A 96 2.81 -26.36 -5.40
CA ASP A 96 3.59 -27.34 -6.17
C ASP A 96 4.12 -28.52 -5.31
N GLU A 97 4.10 -28.43 -3.99
CA GLU A 97 4.57 -29.52 -3.10
C GLU A 97 3.52 -30.59 -2.80
N GLU A 98 2.23 -30.35 -3.07
CA GLU A 98 1.16 -31.37 -2.89
C GLU A 98 0.97 -32.29 -4.11
N ASN A 99 1.64 -32.04 -5.23
CA ASN A 99 1.62 -32.94 -6.39
C ASN A 99 2.82 -33.89 -6.38
N ILE A 100 3.02 -34.62 -5.27
CA ILE A 100 3.86 -35.82 -5.29
C ILE A 100 3.03 -36.91 -5.98
N PRO A 101 3.44 -37.45 -7.15
CA PRO A 101 2.72 -38.57 -7.75
C PRO A 101 2.76 -39.77 -6.79
N THR A 102 1.62 -40.12 -6.21
CA THR A 102 1.47 -41.29 -5.33
C THR A 102 1.48 -42.62 -6.09
N GLU A 103 2.30 -42.73 -7.14
CA GLU A 103 2.53 -43.99 -7.84
C GLU A 103 4.02 -44.21 -7.98
N LEU A 104 4.62 -44.93 -7.01
CA LEU A 104 5.84 -45.70 -7.26
C LEU A 104 6.17 -46.70 -6.13
N TYR A 105 5.18 -47.35 -5.50
CA TYR A 105 5.44 -48.53 -4.66
C TYR A 105 4.35 -49.62 -4.74
N ALA A 106 3.75 -49.84 -5.91
CA ALA A 106 3.12 -51.13 -6.20
C ALA A 106 4.23 -52.10 -6.68
N LYS A 107 4.88 -52.76 -5.71
CA LYS A 107 5.79 -53.89 -5.97
C LYS A 107 5.05 -54.95 -6.80
N LYS A 108 5.74 -55.46 -7.83
CA LYS A 108 5.44 -56.69 -8.58
C LYS A 108 5.12 -57.87 -7.67
#